data_AF-D3Y4H9-F1
#
_entry.id   AF-D3Y4H9-F1
#
_cell.length_a   1.000
_cell.length_b   1.000
_cell.length_c   1.000
_cell.angle_alpha   90.00
_cell.angle_beta   90.00
_cell.angle_gamma   90.00
#
_symmetry.space_group_name_H-M   'P 1'
#
loop_
_entity.id
_entity.type
_entity.pdbx_description
1 polymer ?
#
loop_
_entity_poly.entity_id
_entity_poly.type
_entity_poly.pdbx_seq_one_letter_code
_entity_poly.pdbx_strand_id
1 'polypeptide(L)'
;MALRRLVTRTRAVGGLDKAAAVASRGLGQLRGLQTFSLPDLPYDYGALEPAISGEIMQLHHRKHHQSYVTNYNKALHQLRDALDKGDSSTAVGLQSALKFNGGGHVNHSIFWKNLAPIGQGGGEAPHSSLGWAIDMNFGNLDALIQKMNTEGAALQGSG
;
A
#
# COMPACT_ATOMS: atom_id res chain seq x y z
N MET A 1 56.71 47.91 53.70
CA MET A 1 56.86 48.46 52.33
C MET A 1 56.29 47.42 51.38
N ALA A 2 55.23 47.59 50.60
CA ALA A 2 54.63 48.77 49.99
C ALA A 2 53.08 48.74 50.06
N LEU A 3 52.50 49.93 49.95
CA LEU A 3 51.09 50.28 50.03
C LEU A 3 50.34 50.13 48.69
N ARG A 4 49.01 49.94 48.81
CA ARG A 4 47.90 50.42 47.93
C ARG A 4 47.74 49.71 46.58
N ARG A 5 46.53 49.39 46.09
CA ARG A 5 45.30 50.21 46.07
C ARG A 5 44.05 49.32 45.86
N LEU A 6 42.95 49.76 46.47
CA LEU A 6 41.59 49.23 46.40
C LEU A 6 40.88 49.70 45.11
N VAL A 7 40.08 48.84 44.45
CA VAL A 7 38.87 49.26 43.71
C VAL A 7 37.77 48.20 43.90
N THR A 8 36.67 48.66 44.47
CA THR A 8 35.38 47.99 44.70
C THR A 8 34.44 48.05 43.50
N ARG A 9 33.53 47.06 43.39
CA ARG A 9 32.09 47.12 42.95
C ARG A 9 31.71 45.77 42.28
N THR A 10 30.53 45.16 42.32
CA THR A 10 29.24 45.22 43.07
C THR A 10 28.37 44.07 42.52
N ARG A 11 27.67 43.30 43.38
CA ARG A 11 26.44 42.46 43.13
C ARG A 11 26.51 41.38 42.01
N ALA A 12 25.72 40.31 41.97
CA ALA A 12 24.40 40.02 42.51
C ALA A 12 24.19 38.52 42.77
N VAL A 13 23.18 38.24 43.59
CA VAL A 13 22.59 36.94 43.91
C VAL A 13 21.62 36.50 42.80
N GLY A 14 21.55 35.20 42.52
CA GLY A 14 20.31 34.54 42.06
C GLY A 14 20.34 34.00 40.63
N GLY A 15 19.94 32.73 40.48
CA GLY A 15 19.66 32.12 39.18
C GLY A 15 19.65 30.60 39.20
N LEU A 16 18.67 29.99 39.88
CA LEU A 16 18.22 28.62 39.60
C LEU A 16 17.51 28.65 38.25
N ASP A 17 18.11 28.08 37.20
CA ASP A 17 17.44 27.93 35.91
C ASP A 17 17.52 26.50 35.37
N LYS A 18 16.36 25.84 35.49
CA LYS A 18 15.67 25.08 34.44
C LYS A 18 16.38 23.86 33.84
N ALA A 19 16.20 22.72 34.50
CA ALA A 19 16.18 21.41 33.85
C ALA A 19 14.73 20.99 33.59
N ALA A 20 14.13 21.48 32.50
CA ALA A 20 12.88 20.93 31.95
C ALA A 20 12.68 21.44 30.51
N ALA A 21 13.26 20.75 29.53
CA ALA A 21 12.81 20.77 28.14
C ALA A 21 13.59 19.72 27.32
N VAL A 22 13.25 18.45 27.47
CA VAL A 22 13.44 17.49 26.35
C VAL A 22 12.12 17.49 25.59
N ALA A 23 11.89 18.56 24.84
CA ALA A 23 10.74 18.70 23.96
C ALA A 23 10.95 17.81 22.73
N SER A 24 9.99 16.91 22.52
CA SER A 24 9.55 16.33 21.25
C SER A 24 10.57 16.35 20.09
N ARG A 25 11.45 15.35 20.04
CA ARG A 25 12.12 15.01 18.79
C ARG A 25 11.10 14.39 17.84
N GLY A 26 10.55 15.27 16.99
CA GLY A 26 10.01 15.02 15.66
C GLY A 26 9.44 13.64 15.33
N LEU A 27 8.13 13.49 15.51
CA LEU A 27 7.29 12.65 14.64
C LEU A 27 7.06 13.28 13.25
N GLY A 28 7.82 14.32 12.90
CA GLY A 28 7.68 15.16 11.71
C GLY A 28 8.22 14.56 10.41
N GLN A 29 8.11 13.24 10.22
CA GLN A 29 8.26 12.65 8.89
C GLN A 29 7.23 11.54 8.67
N LEU A 30 5.97 11.85 8.97
CA LEU A 30 4.86 11.10 8.39
C LEU A 30 4.98 11.27 6.87
N ARG A 31 5.27 10.18 6.16
CA ARG A 31 5.13 10.12 4.70
C ARG A 31 3.84 10.84 4.32
N GLY A 32 3.95 11.86 3.49
CA GLY A 32 2.79 12.55 2.94
C GLY A 32 1.80 11.53 2.38
N LEU A 33 0.51 11.84 2.44
CA LEU A 33 -0.51 10.94 1.92
C LEU A 33 -0.21 10.66 0.43
N GLN A 34 0.10 9.41 0.10
CA GLN A 34 0.26 9.01 -1.28
C GLN A 34 -1.12 8.69 -1.84
N THR A 35 -1.51 9.41 -2.88
CA THR A 35 -2.67 9.07 -3.71
C THR A 35 -2.24 8.09 -4.78
N PHE A 36 -3.12 7.14 -5.08
CA PHE A 36 -2.92 6.11 -6.09
C PHE A 36 -3.61 6.50 -7.40
N SER A 37 -3.10 6.01 -8.52
CA SER A 37 -3.71 6.13 -9.84
C SER A 37 -4.03 4.76 -10.40
N LEU A 38 -4.98 4.71 -11.34
CA LEU A 38 -5.22 3.51 -12.12
C LEU A 38 -3.96 3.22 -12.96
N PRO A 39 -3.31 2.05 -12.84
CA PRO A 39 -2.16 1.71 -13.68
C PRO A 39 -2.62 1.45 -15.11
N ASP A 40 -1.82 1.83 -16.10
CA ASP A 40 -2.08 1.37 -17.47
C ASP A 40 -1.88 -0.14 -17.58
N LEU A 41 -2.66 -0.78 -18.47
CA LEU A 41 -2.47 -2.20 -18.76
C LEU A 41 -1.18 -2.38 -19.60
N PRO A 42 -0.42 -3.47 -19.40
CA PRO A 42 0.78 -3.75 -20.20
C PRO A 42 0.46 -4.25 -21.62
N TYR A 43 -0.82 -4.35 -21.99
CA TYR A 43 -1.33 -4.83 -23.26
C TYR A 43 -2.69 -4.17 -23.58
N ASP A 44 -3.11 -4.23 -24.85
CA ASP A 44 -4.40 -3.69 -25.30
C ASP A 44 -5.57 -4.49 -24.72
N TYR A 45 -6.76 -3.87 -24.60
CA TYR A 45 -7.93 -4.49 -23.99
C TYR A 45 -8.31 -5.84 -24.62
N GLY A 46 -8.24 -5.97 -25.95
CA GLY A 46 -8.56 -7.22 -26.66
C GLY A 46 -7.40 -8.22 -26.76
N ALA A 47 -6.23 -7.93 -26.19
CA ALA A 47 -5.03 -8.74 -26.40
C ALA A 47 -5.06 -10.12 -25.73
N LEU A 48 -6.04 -10.37 -24.85
CA LEU A 48 -6.24 -11.64 -24.15
C LEU A 48 -7.34 -12.50 -24.80
N GLU A 49 -7.91 -12.07 -25.92
CA GLU A 49 -8.89 -12.87 -26.66
C GLU A 49 -8.23 -14.13 -27.26
N PRO A 50 -8.96 -15.26 -27.32
CA PRO A 50 -10.39 -15.42 -26.96
C PRO A 50 -10.63 -15.76 -25.48
N ALA A 51 -9.59 -15.88 -24.65
CA ALA A 51 -9.73 -16.33 -23.26
C ALA A 51 -10.48 -15.32 -22.39
N ILE A 52 -10.24 -14.02 -22.58
CA ILE A 52 -10.98 -12.93 -21.92
C ILE A 52 -11.32 -11.87 -22.97
N SER A 53 -12.60 -11.50 -23.08
CA SER A 53 -13.05 -10.53 -24.08
C SER A 53 -12.54 -9.12 -23.78
N GLY A 54 -12.31 -8.33 -24.83
CA GLY A 54 -11.89 -6.93 -24.70
C GLY A 54 -12.90 -6.06 -23.96
N GLU A 55 -14.20 -6.35 -24.07
CA GLU A 55 -15.25 -5.66 -23.34
C GLU A 55 -15.13 -5.87 -21.82
N ILE A 56 -14.91 -7.12 -21.38
CA ILE A 56 -14.68 -7.43 -19.97
C ILE A 56 -13.44 -6.69 -19.49
N MET A 57 -12.33 -6.78 -20.22
CA MET A 57 -11.08 -6.11 -19.84
C MET A 57 -11.25 -4.59 -19.71
N GLN A 58 -12.00 -3.96 -20.63
CA GLN A 58 -12.24 -2.53 -20.59
C GLN A 58 -13.09 -2.12 -19.39
N LEU A 59 -14.20 -2.81 -19.13
CA LEU A 59 -15.09 -2.53 -17.99
C LEU A 59 -14.41 -2.82 -16.65
N HIS A 60 -13.74 -3.97 -16.54
CA HIS A 60 -13.03 -4.40 -15.34
C HIS A 60 -11.92 -3.43 -14.98
N HIS A 61 -11.17 -2.93 -15.97
CA HIS A 61 -10.14 -1.94 -15.75
C HIS A 61 -10.69 -0.52 -15.48
N ARG A 62 -11.46 0.05 -16.41
CA ARG A 62 -11.85 1.47 -16.37
C ARG A 62 -12.99 1.78 -15.41
N LYS A 63 -13.77 0.78 -15.01
CA LYS A 63 -14.88 0.97 -14.08
C LYS A 63 -14.58 0.35 -12.72
N HIS A 64 -14.34 -0.95 -12.64
CA HIS A 64 -14.16 -1.63 -11.36
C HIS A 64 -12.86 -1.23 -10.67
N HIS A 65 -11.71 -1.40 -11.33
CA HIS A 65 -10.42 -1.02 -10.73
C HIS A 65 -10.34 0.49 -10.44
N GLN A 66 -10.84 1.33 -11.36
CA GLN A 66 -10.90 2.78 -11.14
C GLN A 66 -11.75 3.15 -9.90
N SER A 67 -12.86 2.45 -9.66
CA SER A 67 -13.70 2.71 -8.49
C SER A 67 -12.96 2.39 -7.18
N TYR A 68 -12.20 1.28 -7.15
CA TYR A 68 -11.35 0.96 -6.00
C TYR A 68 -10.30 2.03 -5.75
N VAL A 69 -9.58 2.49 -6.79
CA VAL A 69 -8.57 3.55 -6.65
C VAL A 69 -9.19 4.85 -6.11
N THR A 70 -10.30 5.30 -6.70
CA THR A 70 -10.99 6.54 -6.29
C THR A 70 -11.43 6.48 -4.83
N ASN A 71 -12.09 5.38 -4.44
CA ASN A 71 -12.60 5.23 -3.08
C ASN A 71 -11.49 4.97 -2.06
N TYR A 72 -10.40 4.31 -2.46
CA TYR A 72 -9.25 4.11 -1.60
C TYR A 72 -8.58 5.45 -1.27
N ASN A 73 -8.35 6.31 -2.28
CA ASN A 73 -7.82 7.65 -2.06
C ASN A 73 -8.72 8.47 -1.13
N LYS A 74 -10.05 8.42 -1.33
CA LYS A 74 -11.02 9.10 -0.44
C LYS A 74 -10.88 8.61 1.00
N ALA A 75 -10.80 7.30 1.22
CA ALA A 75 -10.65 6.72 2.55
C ALA A 75 -9.30 7.09 3.20
N LEU A 76 -8.22 7.17 2.42
CA LEU A 76 -6.91 7.61 2.91
C LEU A 76 -6.95 9.08 3.36
N HIS A 77 -7.56 9.98 2.60
CA HIS A 77 -7.73 11.38 3.01
C HIS A 77 -8.52 11.49 4.33
N GLN A 78 -9.63 10.77 4.44
CA GLN A 78 -10.42 10.74 5.68
C GLN A 78 -9.64 10.16 6.87
N LEU A 79 -8.81 9.14 6.62
CA LEU A 79 -7.96 8.55 7.65
C LEU A 79 -6.93 9.56 8.14
N ARG A 80 -6.28 10.31 7.24
CA ARG A 80 -5.34 11.37 7.59
C ARG A 80 -6.01 12.41 8.48
N ASP A 81 -7.16 12.91 8.08
CA ASP A 81 -7.91 13.91 8.86
C ASP A 81 -8.26 13.39 10.25
N ALA A 82 -8.65 12.11 10.38
CA ALA A 82 -8.95 11.49 11.65
C ALA A 82 -7.69 11.37 12.53
N LEU A 83 -6.57 10.95 11.97
CA LEU A 83 -5.30 10.82 12.68
C LEU A 83 -4.77 12.18 13.15
N ASP A 84 -4.84 13.21 12.31
CA ASP A 84 -4.38 14.56 12.64
C ASP A 84 -5.23 15.19 13.75
N LYS A 85 -6.50 14.78 13.88
CA LYS A 85 -7.42 15.18 14.95
C LYS A 85 -7.36 14.29 16.20
N GLY A 86 -6.62 13.18 16.17
CA GLY A 86 -6.64 12.18 17.23
C GLY A 86 -7.96 11.42 17.37
N ASP A 87 -8.80 11.40 16.33
CA ASP A 87 -10.09 10.71 16.31
C ASP A 87 -9.91 9.22 15.97
N SER A 88 -9.62 8.43 17.00
CA SER A 88 -9.45 6.99 16.87
C SER A 88 -10.73 6.26 16.44
N SER A 89 -11.91 6.79 16.77
CA SER A 89 -13.20 6.17 16.43
C SER A 89 -13.40 6.18 14.92
N THR A 90 -13.23 7.35 14.29
CA THR A 90 -13.31 7.48 12.84
C THR A 90 -12.21 6.67 12.14
N ALA A 91 -10.98 6.69 12.66
CA ALA A 91 -9.88 5.92 12.09
C ALA A 91 -10.17 4.40 12.08
N VAL A 92 -10.79 3.87 13.13
CA VAL A 92 -11.24 2.46 13.19
C VAL A 92 -12.43 2.23 12.26
N GLY A 93 -13.40 3.14 12.21
CA GLY A 93 -14.57 3.04 11.31
C GLY A 93 -14.19 2.97 9.83
N LEU A 94 -13.08 3.61 9.43
CA LEU A 94 -12.60 3.60 8.04
C LEU A 94 -11.92 2.30 7.61
N GLN A 95 -11.57 1.40 8.54
CA GLN A 95 -10.79 0.20 8.21
C GLN A 95 -11.49 -0.71 7.19
N SER A 96 -12.82 -0.81 7.22
CA SER A 96 -13.57 -1.58 6.23
C SER A 96 -13.40 -1.01 4.81
N ALA A 97 -13.54 0.31 4.66
CA ALA A 97 -13.38 0.98 3.37
C ALA A 97 -11.93 0.92 2.86
N LEU A 98 -10.95 1.07 3.76
CA LEU A 98 -9.52 0.94 3.43
C LEU A 98 -9.19 -0.48 2.97
N LYS A 99 -9.64 -1.51 3.72
CA LYS A 99 -9.42 -2.91 3.36
C LYS A 99 -10.07 -3.25 2.02
N PHE A 100 -11.33 -2.86 1.83
CA PHE A 100 -12.09 -3.21 0.63
C PHE A 100 -11.52 -2.55 -0.62
N ASN A 101 -11.31 -1.23 -0.59
CA ASN A 101 -10.85 -0.49 -1.77
C ASN A 101 -9.34 -0.62 -1.98
N GLY A 102 -8.54 -0.63 -0.90
CA GLY A 102 -7.11 -0.89 -0.97
C GLY A 102 -6.82 -2.33 -1.42
N GLY A 103 -7.52 -3.32 -0.86
CA GLY A 103 -7.46 -4.70 -1.32
C GLY A 103 -7.89 -4.86 -2.76
N GLY A 104 -8.99 -4.21 -3.17
CA GLY A 104 -9.42 -4.15 -4.57
C GLY A 104 -8.33 -3.61 -5.49
N HIS A 105 -7.69 -2.50 -5.14
CA HIS A 105 -6.58 -1.93 -5.92
C HIS A 105 -5.38 -2.87 -6.00
N VAL A 106 -4.94 -3.47 -4.88
CA VAL A 106 -3.81 -4.41 -4.86
C VAL A 106 -4.12 -5.64 -5.71
N ASN A 107 -5.26 -6.28 -5.50
CA ASN A 107 -5.63 -7.50 -6.20
C ASN A 107 -5.68 -7.28 -7.72
N HIS A 108 -6.30 -6.19 -8.18
CA HIS A 108 -6.39 -5.90 -9.61
C HIS A 108 -5.03 -5.50 -10.20
N SER A 109 -4.22 -4.74 -9.47
CA SER A 109 -2.87 -4.37 -9.93
C SER A 109 -1.96 -5.59 -10.11
N ILE A 110 -2.14 -6.63 -9.28
CA ILE A 110 -1.46 -7.93 -9.44
C ILE A 110 -2.07 -8.69 -10.62
N PHE A 111 -3.40 -8.76 -10.71
CA PHE A 111 -4.12 -9.47 -11.78
C PHE A 111 -3.72 -8.98 -13.19
N TRP A 112 -3.57 -7.67 -13.40
CA TRP A 112 -3.12 -7.17 -14.71
C TRP A 112 -1.69 -7.53 -15.07
N LYS A 113 -0.84 -7.82 -14.08
CA LYS A 113 0.58 -8.13 -14.27
C LYS A 113 0.87 -9.62 -14.31
N ASN A 114 -0.07 -10.47 -13.89
CA ASN A 114 0.05 -11.92 -13.98
C ASN A 114 -0.64 -12.51 -15.23
N LEU A 115 -1.22 -11.65 -16.07
CA LEU A 115 -1.76 -11.98 -17.38
C LEU A 115 -0.84 -11.46 -18.47
N ALA A 116 -0.80 -12.16 -19.60
CA ALA A 116 -0.10 -11.73 -20.80
C ALA A 116 -0.78 -12.32 -22.04
N PRO A 117 -0.72 -11.64 -23.20
CA PRO A 117 -1.09 -12.24 -24.48
C PRO A 117 -0.27 -13.50 -24.77
N ILE A 118 -0.84 -14.49 -25.48
CA ILE A 118 -0.13 -15.74 -25.82
C ILE A 118 1.20 -15.45 -26.53
N GLY A 119 1.21 -14.52 -27.49
CA GLY A 119 2.43 -14.11 -28.21
C GLY A 119 3.47 -13.35 -27.37
N GLN A 120 3.19 -13.11 -26.08
CA GLN A 120 4.08 -12.46 -25.12
C GLN A 120 4.36 -13.35 -23.89
N GLY A 121 4.22 -14.67 -24.03
CA GLY A 121 4.48 -15.64 -22.97
C GLY A 121 3.25 -16.00 -22.12
N GLY A 122 2.06 -15.53 -22.48
CA GLY A 122 0.81 -15.92 -21.84
C GLY A 122 0.53 -17.42 -21.98
N GLY A 123 0.44 -18.12 -20.85
CA GLY A 123 0.22 -19.57 -20.81
C GLY A 123 1.48 -20.42 -20.92
N GLU A 124 2.66 -19.82 -21.08
CA GLU A 124 3.92 -20.56 -20.99
C GLU A 124 4.16 -21.02 -19.55
N ALA A 125 4.65 -22.26 -19.40
CA ALA A 125 4.91 -22.84 -18.09
C ALA A 125 6.04 -22.08 -17.36
N PRO A 126 5.92 -21.85 -16.04
CA PRO A 126 6.98 -21.18 -15.29
C PRO A 126 8.24 -22.04 -15.25
N HIS A 127 9.39 -21.36 -15.28
CA HIS A 127 10.70 -22.00 -15.26
C HIS A 127 11.46 -21.70 -13.95
N SER A 128 12.70 -22.21 -13.86
CA SER A 128 13.64 -21.90 -12.78
C SER A 128 13.06 -22.23 -11.39
N SER A 129 13.32 -21.40 -10.39
CA SER A 129 12.94 -21.64 -9.00
C SER A 129 11.44 -21.79 -8.79
N LEU A 130 10.59 -21.09 -9.58
CA LEU A 130 9.14 -21.20 -9.46
C LEU A 130 8.64 -22.53 -10.03
N GLY A 131 9.09 -22.92 -11.22
CA GLY A 131 8.74 -24.22 -11.80
C GLY A 131 9.12 -25.38 -10.87
N TRP A 132 10.34 -25.34 -10.32
CA TRP A 132 10.79 -26.36 -9.36
C TRP A 132 9.95 -26.39 -8.07
N ALA A 133 9.56 -25.23 -7.54
CA ALA A 133 8.71 -25.17 -6.36
C ALA A 133 7.30 -25.72 -6.64
N ILE A 134 6.80 -25.56 -7.87
CA ILE A 134 5.52 -26.11 -8.29
C ILE A 134 5.61 -27.64 -8.34
N ASP A 135 6.64 -28.18 -8.98
CA ASP A 135 6.84 -29.64 -9.07
C ASP A 135 7.01 -30.27 -7.68
N MET A 136 7.76 -29.63 -6.77
CA MET A 136 7.94 -30.13 -5.41
C MET A 136 6.66 -30.12 -4.57
N ASN A 137 5.87 -29.06 -4.65
CA ASN A 137 4.74 -28.86 -3.74
C ASN A 137 3.43 -29.41 -4.28
N PHE A 138 3.30 -29.52 -5.60
CA PHE A 138 2.06 -29.93 -6.28
C PHE A 138 2.25 -31.13 -7.20
N GLY A 139 3.48 -31.60 -7.41
CA GLY A 139 3.82 -32.72 -8.29
C GLY A 139 4.10 -32.28 -9.73
N ASN A 140 3.28 -31.39 -10.29
CA ASN A 140 3.49 -30.74 -11.59
C ASN A 140 2.54 -29.53 -11.76
N LEU A 141 2.73 -28.78 -12.85
CA LEU A 141 1.89 -27.62 -13.18
C LEU A 141 0.41 -27.98 -13.39
N ASP A 142 0.10 -29.09 -14.04
CA ASP A 142 -1.28 -29.50 -14.29
C ASP A 142 -2.03 -29.76 -12.98
N ALA A 143 -1.37 -30.38 -12.00
CA ALA A 143 -1.92 -30.62 -10.68
C ALA A 143 -2.20 -29.30 -9.93
N LEU A 144 -1.32 -28.31 -10.06
CA LEU A 144 -1.57 -26.97 -9.53
C LEU A 144 -2.76 -26.30 -10.22
N ILE A 145 -2.84 -26.36 -11.55
CA ILE A 145 -3.97 -25.81 -12.32
C ILE A 145 -5.28 -26.46 -11.87
N GLN A 146 -5.31 -27.79 -11.74
CA GLN A 146 -6.51 -28.51 -11.27
C GLN A 146 -6.89 -28.10 -9.86
N LYS A 147 -5.91 -27.96 -8.95
CA LYS A 147 -6.17 -27.45 -7.60
C LYS A 147 -6.77 -26.05 -7.64
N MET A 148 -6.15 -25.10 -8.36
CA MET A 148 -6.64 -23.72 -8.44
C MET A 148 -8.05 -23.64 -9.04
N ASN A 149 -8.33 -24.41 -10.09
CA ASN A 149 -9.66 -24.50 -10.69
C ASN A 149 -10.70 -25.05 -9.71
N THR A 150 -10.33 -26.07 -8.93
CA THR A 150 -11.22 -26.66 -7.91
C THR A 150 -11.55 -25.66 -6.82
N GLU A 151 -10.55 -24.96 -6.27
CA GLU A 151 -10.76 -23.95 -5.23
C GLU A 151 -11.57 -22.76 -5.77
N GLY A 152 -11.27 -22.30 -6.98
CA GLY A 152 -11.99 -21.21 -7.64
C GLY A 152 -13.47 -21.54 -7.88
N ALA A 153 -13.78 -22.76 -8.32
CA ALA A 153 -15.15 -23.22 -8.53
C ALA A 153 -15.94 -23.41 -7.22
N ALA A 154 -15.25 -23.73 -6.11
CA ALA A 154 -15.86 -23.95 -4.81
C ALA A 154 -16.19 -22.64 -4.06
N LEU A 155 -15.66 -21.50 -4.52
CA LEU A 155 -15.87 -20.21 -3.88
C LEU A 155 -17.36 -19.81 -3.90
N GLN A 156 -17.90 -19.45 -2.73
CA GLN A 156 -19.26 -18.94 -2.60
C GLN A 156 -19.27 -17.42 -2.59
N GLY A 157 -19.80 -16.80 -3.66
CA GLY A 157 -19.87 -15.34 -3.80
C GLY A 157 -18.63 -14.76 -4.50
N SER A 158 -18.20 -13.57 -4.08
CA SER A 158 -17.09 -12.84 -4.70
C SER A 158 -15.77 -13.09 -3.99
N GLY A 159 -14.68 -13.22 -4.76
CA GLY A 159 -13.31 -13.38 -4.28
C GLY A 159 -12.29 -13.14 -5.37
#